data_AF-A0A0D7PL28-F1
#
_entry.id   AF-A0A0D7PL28-F1
#
_cell.length_a   1.000
_cell.length_b   1.000
_cell.length_c   1.000
_cell.angle_alpha   90.00
_cell.angle_beta   90.00
_cell.angle_gamma   90.00
#
_symmetry.space_group_name_H-M   'P 1'
#
loop_
_entity.id
_entity.type
_entity.pdbx_description
1 polymer ?
#
loop_
_entity_poly.entity_id
_entity_poly.type
_entity_poly.pdbx_seq_one_letter_code
_entity_poly.pdbx_strand_id
1 'polypeptide(L)'
;MECMMSIVKALIGVLLVGSGGALLLSGLVRLGWQRHGASPADFAFLHLDWIAQPQLPYWSAHMVNLALAGVGAIALVAGAAILLRQILRPGRAQRHRAQ
;
A
#
# COMPACT_ATOMS: atom_id res chain seq x y z
N MET A 1 -8.54 -27.52 11.68
CA MET A 1 -9.03 -26.39 10.84
C MET A 1 -8.45 -25.04 11.23
N GLU A 2 -8.21 -24.77 12.51
CA GLU A 2 -7.72 -23.45 12.97
C GLU A 2 -6.32 -23.07 12.44
N CYS A 3 -5.39 -24.04 12.35
CA CYS A 3 -4.05 -23.83 11.79
C CYS A 3 -4.10 -23.39 10.31
N MET A 4 -4.87 -24.12 9.50
CA MET A 4 -5.08 -23.81 8.08
C MET A 4 -5.65 -22.40 7.87
N MET A 5 -6.67 -22.01 8.66
CA MET A 5 -7.25 -20.68 8.63
C MET A 5 -6.24 -19.57 9.00
N SER A 6 -5.32 -19.86 9.92
CA SER A 6 -4.25 -18.94 10.33
C SER A 6 -3.24 -18.71 9.20
N ILE A 7 -2.82 -19.79 8.54
CA ILE A 7 -1.89 -19.75 7.40
C ILE A 7 -2.50 -18.94 6.25
N VAL A 8 -3.77 -19.20 5.91
CA VAL A 8 -4.48 -18.45 4.85
C VAL A 8 -4.51 -16.96 5.14
N LYS A 9 -4.81 -16.55 6.38
CA LYS A 9 -4.80 -15.13 6.77
C LYS A 9 -3.41 -14.50 6.67
N ALA A 10 -2.37 -15.24 7.05
CA ALA A 10 -0.99 -14.77 6.89
C ALA A 10 -0.63 -14.57 5.41
N LEU A 11 -1.00 -15.52 4.54
CA LEU A 11 -0.79 -15.41 3.10
C LEU A 11 -1.52 -14.21 2.50
N ILE A 12 -2.79 -14.00 2.86
CA ILE A 12 -3.55 -12.82 2.45
C ILE A 12 -2.85 -11.53 2.92
N GLY A 13 -2.39 -11.49 4.16
CA GLY A 13 -1.65 -10.36 4.71
C GLY A 13 -0.39 -10.04 3.92
N VAL A 14 0.43 -11.05 3.60
CA VAL A 14 1.65 -10.91 2.78
C VAL A 14 1.32 -10.42 1.38
N LEU A 15 0.32 -11.00 0.72
CA LEU A 15 -0.10 -10.60 -0.62
C LEU A 15 -0.57 -9.15 -0.66
N LEU A 16 -1.35 -8.72 0.34
CA LEU A 16 -1.83 -7.34 0.46
C LEU A 16 -0.68 -6.36 0.71
N VAL A 17 0.28 -6.69 1.58
CA VAL A 17 1.46 -5.84 1.80
C VAL A 17 2.31 -5.74 0.53
N GLY A 18 2.58 -6.86 -0.14
CA GLY A 18 3.40 -6.88 -1.36
C GLY A 18 2.74 -6.11 -2.51
N SER A 19 1.49 -6.44 -2.83
CA SER A 19 0.75 -5.76 -3.91
C SER A 19 0.43 -4.31 -3.57
N GLY A 20 0.05 -4.01 -2.32
CA GLY A 20 -0.21 -2.65 -1.85
C GLY A 20 1.03 -1.77 -1.90
N GLY A 21 2.18 -2.30 -1.45
CA GLY A 21 3.47 -1.62 -1.56
C GLY A 21 3.88 -1.35 -3.02
N ALA A 22 3.71 -2.33 -3.91
CA ALA A 22 4.01 -2.15 -5.33
C ALA A 22 3.13 -1.08 -6.00
N LEU A 23 1.82 -1.09 -5.71
CA LEU A 23 0.88 -0.07 -6.21
C LEU A 23 1.18 1.32 -5.66
N LEU A 24 1.49 1.41 -4.36
CA LEU A 24 1.85 2.67 -3.71
C LEU A 24 3.11 3.27 -4.34
N LEU A 25 4.17 2.47 -4.43
CA LEU A 25 5.44 2.92 -5.02
C LEU A 25 5.29 3.27 -6.49
N SER A 26 4.58 2.45 -7.27
CA SER A 26 4.34 2.74 -8.69
C SER A 26 3.55 4.03 -8.88
N GLY A 27 2.49 4.25 -8.08
CA GLY A 27 1.69 5.47 -8.13
C GLY A 27 2.51 6.72 -7.78
N LEU A 28 3.32 6.66 -6.72
CA LEU A 28 4.19 7.78 -6.30
C LEU A 28 5.29 8.08 -7.33
N VAL A 29 5.98 7.05 -7.85
CA VAL A 29 7.02 7.23 -8.87
C VAL A 29 6.43 7.84 -10.13
N ARG A 30 5.26 7.37 -10.58
CA ARG A 30 4.61 7.91 -11.79
C ARG A 30 4.06 9.31 -11.58
N LEU A 31 3.59 9.65 -10.36
CA LEU A 31 3.23 11.02 -9.98
C LEU A 31 4.42 11.99 -10.10
N GLY A 32 5.61 11.58 -9.65
CA GLY A 32 6.83 12.40 -9.78
C GLY A 32 7.33 12.50 -11.23
N TRP A 33 7.31 11.38 -11.96
CA TRP A 33 7.90 11.28 -13.30
C TRP A 33 7.13 12.03 -14.39
N GLN A 34 5.79 12.05 -14.35
CA GLN A 34 4.97 12.54 -15.47
C GLN A 34 4.89 14.07 -15.62
N ARG A 35 5.47 14.85 -14.70
CA ARG A 35 5.36 16.32 -14.75
C ARG A 35 6.67 17.08 -14.62
N HIS A 36 7.69 16.48 -14.02
CA HIS A 36 8.85 17.25 -13.61
C HIS A 36 10.14 16.73 -14.23
N GLY A 37 10.13 16.52 -15.56
CA GLY A 37 11.31 16.14 -16.35
C GLY A 37 12.55 17.04 -16.21
N ALA A 38 12.53 18.02 -15.29
CA ALA A 38 13.68 18.79 -14.84
C ALA A 38 14.57 18.01 -13.84
N SER A 39 14.04 17.09 -13.02
CA SER A 39 14.85 16.29 -12.08
C SER A 39 14.07 15.13 -11.43
N PRO A 40 14.67 13.95 -11.23
CA PRO A 40 14.07 12.86 -10.45
C PRO A 40 13.80 13.20 -8.97
N ALA A 41 14.32 14.33 -8.48
CA ALA A 41 14.10 14.85 -7.14
C ALA A 41 13.12 16.04 -7.10
N ASP A 42 12.37 16.30 -8.17
CA ASP A 42 11.35 17.35 -8.17
C ASP A 42 10.08 16.84 -7.50
N PHE A 43 9.93 17.27 -6.25
CA PHE A 43 8.84 16.95 -5.35
C PHE A 43 7.68 17.93 -5.47
N ALA A 44 7.64 18.80 -6.49
CA ALA A 44 6.56 19.78 -6.65
C ALA A 44 5.15 19.15 -6.75
N PHE A 45 5.03 17.85 -7.09
CA PHE A 45 3.76 17.12 -6.98
C PHE A 45 3.20 17.01 -5.55
N LEU A 46 4.04 17.14 -4.51
CA LEU A 46 3.63 17.11 -3.10
C LEU A 46 2.85 18.36 -2.67
N HIS A 47 2.88 19.44 -3.45
CA HIS A 47 2.17 20.66 -3.09
C HIS A 47 0.65 20.57 -3.29
N LEU A 48 0.14 19.50 -3.93
CA LEU A 48 -1.29 19.14 -4.12
C LEU A 48 -2.22 20.25 -4.68
N ASP A 49 -1.71 21.45 -4.92
CA ASP A 49 -2.35 22.63 -5.50
C ASP A 49 -2.92 22.35 -6.90
N TRP A 50 -2.28 21.45 -7.62
CA TRP A 50 -2.68 21.00 -8.94
C TRP A 50 -3.92 20.10 -8.95
N ILE A 51 -4.31 19.52 -7.81
CA ILE A 51 -5.51 18.67 -7.71
C ILE A 51 -6.76 19.46 -8.09
N ALA A 52 -6.82 20.74 -7.68
CA ALA A 52 -7.95 21.62 -7.95
C ALA A 52 -7.92 22.30 -9.33
N GLN A 53 -6.97 21.94 -10.21
CA GLN A 53 -6.77 22.59 -11.50
C GLN A 53 -6.90 21.58 -12.66
N PRO A 54 -8.13 21.14 -13.01
CA PRO A 54 -8.37 20.11 -14.02
C PRO A 54 -7.92 20.49 -15.43
N GLN A 55 -7.72 21.78 -15.69
CA GLN A 55 -7.20 22.30 -16.96
C GLN A 55 -5.71 22.02 -17.20
N LEU A 56 -4.98 21.54 -16.19
CA LEU A 56 -3.55 21.27 -16.33
C LEU A 56 -3.30 20.06 -17.26
N PRO A 57 -2.27 20.13 -18.12
CA PRO A 57 -1.83 18.98 -18.90
C PRO A 57 -1.53 17.79 -17.98
N TYR A 58 -1.94 16.59 -18.39
CA TYR A 58 -1.75 15.34 -17.64
C TYR A 58 -2.43 15.27 -16.27
N TRP A 59 -3.36 16.18 -15.93
CA TRP A 59 -4.10 16.15 -14.67
C TRP A 59 -4.80 14.79 -14.44
N SER A 60 -5.46 14.26 -15.46
CA SER A 60 -6.15 12.96 -15.40
C SER A 60 -5.18 11.80 -15.11
N ALA A 61 -3.99 11.81 -15.72
CA ALA A 61 -2.97 10.81 -15.48
C ALA A 61 -2.46 10.88 -14.02
N HIS A 62 -2.28 12.09 -13.49
CA HIS A 62 -1.90 12.27 -12.10
C HIS A 62 -3.00 11.81 -11.13
N MET A 63 -4.27 12.10 -11.41
CA MET A 63 -5.39 11.59 -10.62
C MET A 63 -5.42 10.06 -10.57
N VAL A 64 -5.16 9.41 -11.71
CA VAL A 64 -5.07 7.94 -11.78
C VAL A 64 -3.90 7.42 -10.95
N ASN A 65 -2.71 8.03 -11.06
CA ASN A 65 -1.55 7.61 -10.27
C ASN A 65 -1.75 7.87 -8.77
N LEU A 66 -2.44 8.95 -8.39
CA LEU A 66 -2.83 9.26 -7.02
C LEU A 66 -3.85 8.25 -6.48
N ALA A 67 -4.84 7.86 -7.29
CA ALA A 67 -5.79 6.81 -6.93
C ALA A 67 -5.10 5.46 -6.76
N LEU A 68 -4.17 5.09 -7.65
CA LEU A 68 -3.36 3.88 -7.52
C LEU A 68 -2.51 3.90 -6.25
N ALA A 69 -1.89 5.05 -5.93
CA ALA A 69 -1.14 5.22 -4.70
C ALA A 69 -2.06 5.06 -3.47
N GLY A 70 -3.26 5.66 -3.48
CA GLY A 70 -4.25 5.53 -2.42
C GLY A 70 -4.74 4.09 -2.21
N VAL A 71 -5.07 3.37 -3.29
CA VAL A 71 -5.44 1.95 -3.22
C VAL A 71 -4.28 1.11 -2.67
N GLY A 72 -3.05 1.38 -3.11
CA GLY A 72 -1.85 0.73 -2.59
C GLY A 72 -1.65 0.95 -1.09
N ALA A 73 -1.83 2.19 -0.62
CA ALA A 73 -1.74 2.53 0.80
C ALA A 73 -2.79 1.78 1.64
N ILE A 74 -4.05 1.74 1.17
CA ILE A 74 -5.14 1.03 1.86
C ILE A 74 -4.82 -0.47 1.95
N ALA A 75 -4.41 -1.09 0.84
CA ALA A 75 -4.03 -2.50 0.80
C ALA A 75 -2.87 -2.81 1.74
N LEU A 76 -1.85 -1.94 1.78
CA LEU A 76 -0.70 -2.08 2.66
C LEU A 76 -1.11 -1.99 4.15
N VAL A 77 -1.92 -1.01 4.53
CA VAL A 77 -2.43 -0.87 5.91
C VAL A 77 -3.28 -2.07 6.30
N ALA A 78 -4.17 -2.55 5.42
CA ALA A 78 -4.99 -3.72 5.68
C ALA A 78 -4.13 -4.99 5.85
N GLY A 79 -3.17 -5.21 4.96
CA GLY A 79 -2.23 -6.33 5.04
C GLY A 79 -1.39 -6.30 6.31
N ALA A 80 -0.83 -5.13 6.65
CA ALA A 80 -0.05 -4.92 7.88
C ALA A 80 -0.89 -5.17 9.13
N ALA A 81 -2.15 -4.70 9.17
CA ALA A 81 -3.07 -4.95 10.29
C ALA A 81 -3.39 -6.44 10.45
N ILE A 82 -3.56 -7.19 9.34
CA ILE A 82 -3.78 -8.64 9.39
C ILE A 82 -2.55 -9.34 9.97
N LEU A 83 -1.35 -9.02 9.48
CA LEU A 83 -0.10 -9.63 9.95
C LEU A 83 0.18 -9.29 11.42
N LEU A 84 0.00 -8.03 11.81
CA LEU A 84 0.20 -7.60 13.19
C LEU A 84 -0.74 -8.33 14.15
N ARG A 85 -2.01 -8.53 13.76
CA ARG A 85 -2.98 -9.32 14.55
C ARG A 85 -2.58 -10.79 14.67
N GLN A 86 -1.87 -11.36 13.70
CA GLN A 86 -1.35 -12.73 13.78
C GLN A 86 -0.16 -12.81 14.74
N ILE A 87 0.76 -11.85 14.67
CA ILE A 87 1.94 -11.78 15.54
C ILE A 87 1.55 -11.52 17.00
N LEU A 88 0.64 -10.58 17.25
CA LEU A 88 0.16 -10.20 18.58
C LEU A 88 -0.83 -11.20 19.21
N ARG A 89 -1.14 -12.31 18.53
CA ARG A 89 -1.87 -13.45 19.13
C ARG A 89 -0.93 -14.63 19.42
N PRO A 90 0.04 -14.52 20.36
CA PRO A 90 0.91 -15.63 20.73
C PRO A 90 0.21 -16.67 21.64
N GLY A 91 -1.07 -16.98 21.40
CA GLY A 91 -1.94 -17.64 22.38
C GLY A 91 -2.28 -19.13 22.15
N ARG A 92 -1.88 -19.75 21.02
CA ARG A 92 -2.30 -21.14 20.73
C ARG A 92 -1.19 -22.17 20.64
N ALA A 93 0.04 -21.77 20.34
CA ALA A 93 1.18 -22.70 20.31
C ALA A 93 1.66 -23.10 21.72
N GLN A 94 1.39 -22.30 22.75
CA GLN A 94 1.90 -22.53 24.11
C GLN A 94 1.01 -23.47 24.95
N ARG A 95 -0.26 -23.69 24.56
CA ARG A 95 -1.15 -24.65 25.25
C ARG A 95 -0.85 -26.12 24.96
N HIS A 96 -0.12 -26.43 23.88
CA HIS A 96 0.24 -27.82 23.54
C HIS A 96 1.60 -28.28 24.10
N ARG A 97 2.38 -27.40 24.73
CA ARG A 97 3.63 -27.78 25.44
C ARG A 97 3.44 -27.92 26.96
N ALA A 98 2.23 -27.71 27.46
CA ALA A 98 1.89 -27.81 28.88
C ALA A 98 1.02 -29.04 29.21
N GLN A 99 0.87 -29.96 28.26
CA GLN A 99 0.31 -31.30 28.45
C GLN A 99 1.36 -32.32 28.04
#